data_AF-W1XYD1-F1
#
_entry.id   AF-W1XYD1-F1
#
_cell.length_a   1.000
_cell.length_b   1.000
_cell.length_c   1.000
_cell.angle_alpha   90.00
_cell.angle_beta   90.00
_cell.angle_gamma   90.00
#
_symmetry.space_group_name_H-M   'P 1'
#
loop_
_entity.id
_entity.type
_entity.pdbx_description
1 polymer ?
#
loop_
_entity_poly.entity_id
_entity_poly.type
_entity_poly.pdbx_seq_one_letter_code
_entity_poly.pdbx_strand_id
1 'polypeptide(L)' 'DLKIPFADAVKKFFNENSKESDPRKYMTPGKEAMKEIVKHKIEVCGSANIY' A
#
# COMPACT_ATOMS: atom_id res chain seq x y z
N ASP A 1 -4.79 10.56 1.94
CA ASP A 1 -5.14 9.34 1.19
C ASP A 1 -4.16 8.18 1.29
N LEU A 2 -2.84 8.39 1.30
CA LEU A 2 -1.90 7.24 1.29
C LEU A 2 -1.65 6.61 2.68
N LYS A 3 -1.79 7.39 3.76
CA LYS A 3 -1.50 6.96 5.13
C LYS A 3 -2.52 5.92 5.66
N ILE A 4 -3.80 6.09 5.31
CA ILE A 4 -4.89 5.20 5.74
C ILE A 4 -4.72 3.79 5.16
N PRO A 5 -4.65 3.58 3.83
CA PRO A 5 -4.50 2.25 3.22
C PRO A 5 -3.17 1.59 3.60
N PHE A 6 -2.10 2.36 3.80
CA PHE A 6 -0.84 1.82 4.32
C PHE A 6 -1.03 1.23 5.73
N ALA A 7 -1.61 2.01 6.65
CA ALA A 7 -1.82 1.55 8.03
C ALA A 7 -2.79 0.37 8.11
N ASP A 8 -3.81 0.34 7.25
CA ASP A 8 -4.79 -0.75 7.19
C ASP A 8 -4.15 -2.06 6.69
N ALA A 9 -3.36 -1.99 5.60
CA ALA A 9 -2.64 -3.13 5.06
C ALA A 9 -1.61 -3.70 6.06
N VAL A 10 -0.92 -2.82 6.80
CA VAL A 10 0.02 -3.23 7.85
C VAL A 10 -0.72 -3.90 9.02
N LYS A 11 -1.85 -3.33 9.48
CA LYS A 11 -2.69 -3.96 10.52
C LYS A 11 -3.19 -5.33 10.08
N LYS A 12 -3.66 -5.46 8.84
CA LYS A 12 -4.14 -6.72 8.29
C LYS A 12 -3.02 -7.77 8.25
N PHE A 13 -1.83 -7.38 7.81
CA PHE A 13 -0.65 -8.25 7.83
C PHE A 13 -0.34 -8.77 9.24
N PHE A 14 -0.38 -7.89 10.27
CA PHE A 14 -0.15 -8.31 11.66
C PHE A 14 -1.26 -9.21 12.22
N ASN A 15 -2.52 -9.01 11.82
CA ASN A 15 -3.62 -9.88 12.22
C ASN A 15 -3.47 -11.29 11.61
N GLU A 16 -3.02 -11.38 10.34
CA GLU A 16 -2.82 -12.65 9.65
C GLU A 16 -1.50 -13.33 10.06
N ASN A 17 -0.46 -12.55 10.40
CA ASN A 17 0.88 -13.02 10.71
C ASN A 17 1.34 -12.52 12.09
N SER A 18 0.64 -12.92 13.14
CA SER A 18 0.85 -12.42 14.51
C SER A 18 2.24 -12.70 15.12
N LYS A 19 3.05 -13.59 14.50
CA LYS A 19 4.44 -13.89 14.91
C LYS A 19 5.49 -13.11 14.11
N GLU A 20 5.08 -12.42 13.06
CA GLU A 20 5.98 -11.89 12.05
C GLU A 20 6.27 -10.42 12.32
N SER A 21 7.46 -10.13 12.86
CA SER A 21 7.88 -8.78 13.24
C SER A 21 8.88 -8.16 12.26
N ASP A 22 9.16 -8.83 11.13
CA ASP A 22 10.16 -8.35 10.17
C ASP A 22 9.63 -7.12 9.41
N PRO A 23 10.35 -5.98 9.43
CA PRO A 23 9.97 -4.76 8.73
C PRO A 23 9.71 -4.94 7.25
N ARG A 24 10.52 -5.75 6.58
CA ARG A 24 10.40 -5.96 5.14
C ARG A 24 9.09 -6.67 4.83
N LYS A 25 8.68 -7.60 5.70
CA LYS A 25 7.46 -8.36 5.51
C LYS A 25 6.19 -7.53 5.72
N TYR A 26 6.07 -6.73 6.78
CA TYR A 26 4.87 -5.91 6.99
C TYR A 26 4.86 -4.61 6.17
N MET A 27 6.02 -4.07 5.77
CA MET A 27 6.06 -2.88 4.90
C MET A 27 5.75 -3.19 3.44
N THR A 28 5.97 -4.43 2.98
CA THR A 28 5.65 -4.87 1.61
C THR A 28 4.16 -4.69 1.27
N PRO A 29 3.20 -5.26 2.04
CA PRO A 29 1.78 -5.08 1.76
C PRO A 29 1.34 -3.62 1.91
N GLY A 30 1.94 -2.87 2.85
CA GLY A 30 1.70 -1.43 2.96
C GLY A 30 2.09 -0.66 1.69
N LYS A 31 3.28 -0.96 1.12
CA LYS A 31 3.75 -0.34 -0.13
C LYS A 31 2.90 -0.73 -1.34
N GLU A 32 2.45 -1.98 -1.42
CA GLU A 32 1.53 -2.43 -2.48
C GLU A 32 0.19 -1.69 -2.42
N ALA A 33 -0.40 -1.56 -1.23
CA ALA A 33 -1.64 -0.82 -1.04
C ALA A 33 -1.49 0.67 -1.45
N MET A 34 -0.35 1.28 -1.12
CA MET A 34 -0.04 2.64 -1.58
C MET A 34 0.10 2.71 -3.10
N LYS A 35 0.75 1.72 -3.72
CA LYS A 35 0.97 1.67 -5.18
C LYS A 35 -0.36 1.66 -5.94
N GLU A 36 -1.34 0.89 -5.48
CA GLU A 36 -2.67 0.82 -6.08
C GLU A 36 -3.39 2.18 -6.02
N ILE A 37 -3.35 2.86 -4.86
CA ILE A 37 -3.94 4.20 -4.69
C ILE A 37 -3.27 5.22 -5.62
N VAL A 38 -1.94 5.17 -5.73
CA VAL A 38 -1.18 6.07 -6.60
C VAL A 38 -1.52 5.80 -8.07
N LYS A 39 -1.58 4.53 -8.49
CA LYS A 39 -1.95 4.15 -9.85
C LYS A 39 -3.34 4.65 -10.20
N HIS A 40 -4.32 4.41 -9.32
CA HIS A 40 -5.68 4.92 -9.50
C HIS A 40 -5.71 6.45 -9.62
N LYS A 41 -4.96 7.18 -8.79
CA LYS A 41 -4.87 8.64 -8.89
C LYS A 41 -4.22 9.12 -10.19
N ILE A 42 -3.19 8.43 -10.67
CA ILE A 42 -2.55 8.75 -11.96
C ILE A 42 -3.56 8.60 -13.11
N GLU A 43 -4.39 7.55 -13.08
CA GLU A 43 -5.45 7.34 -14.06
C GLU A 43 -6.56 8.41 -13.96
N VAL A 44 -7.05 8.70 -12.76
CA VAL A 44 -8.08 9.73 -12.52
C VAL A 44 -7.62 11.12 -12.94
N CYS A 45 -6.36 11.46 -12.68
CA CYS A 45 -5.79 12.74 -13.10
C CYS A 45 -5.38 12.78 -14.58
N GLY A 46 -5.56 11.69 -15.34
CA GLY A 46 -5.18 11.61 -16.75
C GLY A 46 -3.68 11.82 -17.00
N SER A 47 -2.85 11.69 -15.97
CA SER A 47 -1.40 11.91 -16.04
C SER A 47 -0.64 10.64 -16.43
N ALA A 48 -1.35 9.56 -16.75
CA ALA A 48 -0.79 8.31 -17.24
C ALA A 48 -0.25 8.49 -18.66
N ASN A 49 0.98 8.03 -18.93
CA ASN A 49 1.53 7.86 -20.28
C ASN A 49 1.61 9.17 -21.10
N ILE A 50 2.03 10.27 -20.47
CA ILE A 50 2.17 11.60 -21.08
C ILE A 50 3.42 11.79 -21.98
N TYR A 51 4.08 10.71 -22.42
CA TYR A 51 5.25 10.75 -23.30
C TYR A 51 5.30 9.57 -24.26
#